data_AF-A0A0F2DZH7-F1
#
_entry.id   AF-A0A0F2DZH7-F1
#
_cell.length_a   1.000
_cell.length_b   1.000
_cell.length_c   1.000
_cell.angle_alpha   90.00
_cell.angle_beta   90.00
_cell.angle_gamma   90.00
#
_symmetry.space_group_name_H-M   'P 1'
#
loop_
_entity.id
_entity.type
_entity.pdbx_description
1 polymer ?
#
loop_
_entity_poly.entity_id
_entity_poly.type
_entity_poly.pdbx_seq_one_letter_code
_entity_poly.pdbx_strand_id
1 'polypeptide(L)'
;MIISGCICLLATLAFLLVANLFKASSSDIRKGNEDLKQIFISLDMPPKKVESDGHYEFEGGGLNFYVTFSDEVINSHPVLKESPNLTKNRLKVYVLQTGDISYYKVGDNLFNHGLLQFLEKESRNYLQEIGKKPNPNYSILYWKDQESLKKGVAFYEKALTLVDIQDNSAIKHIDTVTVKPGKEAELKQLIQEMDEAGLLTQKYK
;
A
#
# COMPACT_ATOMS: atom_id res chain seq x y z
N MET A 1 -19.43 -1.77 53.69
CA MET A 1 -18.67 -2.73 52.86
C MET A 1 -19.36 -3.08 51.53
N ILE A 2 -20.70 -3.19 51.47
CA ILE A 2 -21.43 -3.59 50.25
C ILE A 2 -21.47 -2.49 49.17
N ILE A 3 -21.65 -1.22 49.54
CA ILE A 3 -21.72 -0.09 48.59
C ILE A 3 -20.37 0.12 47.86
N SER A 4 -19.25 -0.02 48.58
CA SER A 4 -17.91 0.09 48.00
C SER A 4 -17.60 -1.03 47.00
N GLY A 5 -18.07 -2.26 47.26
CA GLY A 5 -17.89 -3.39 46.33
C GLY A 5 -18.67 -3.20 45.02
N CYS A 6 -19.91 -2.72 45.10
CA CYS A 6 -20.72 -2.43 43.91
C CYS A 6 -20.14 -1.32 43.05
N ILE A 7 -19.61 -0.25 43.67
CA ILE A 7 -18.96 0.86 42.95
C ILE A 7 -17.66 0.38 42.27
N CYS A 8 -16.84 -0.45 42.92
CA CYS A 8 -15.64 -1.03 42.31
C CYS A 8 -15.97 -1.96 41.12
N LEU A 9 -17.05 -2.75 41.21
CA LEU A 9 -17.53 -3.59 40.11
C LEU A 9 -18.00 -2.75 38.91
N LEU A 10 -18.79 -1.69 39.15
CA LEU A 10 -19.24 -0.78 38.09
C LEU A 10 -18.06 -0.03 37.45
N ALA A 11 -17.10 0.42 38.24
CA ALA A 11 -15.89 1.07 37.74
C ALA A 11 -15.04 0.12 36.88
N THR A 12 -14.92 -1.15 37.29
CA THR A 12 -14.18 -2.17 36.53
C THR A 12 -14.90 -2.49 35.21
N LEU A 13 -16.23 -2.62 35.23
CA LEU A 13 -17.02 -2.85 34.03
C LEU A 13 -16.97 -1.67 33.06
N ALA A 14 -17.08 -0.44 33.57
CA ALA A 14 -16.93 0.78 32.78
C ALA A 14 -15.52 0.87 32.16
N PHE A 15 -14.47 0.55 32.93
CA PHE A 15 -13.10 0.50 32.42
C PHE A 15 -12.93 -0.56 31.32
N LEU A 16 -13.49 -1.76 31.49
CA LEU A 16 -13.48 -2.80 30.47
C LEU A 16 -14.23 -2.36 29.21
N LEU A 17 -15.36 -1.68 29.33
CA LEU A 17 -16.09 -1.15 28.18
C LEU A 17 -15.27 -0.09 27.44
N VAL A 18 -14.73 0.90 28.16
CA VAL A 18 -13.90 1.97 27.58
C VAL A 18 -12.63 1.40 26.94
N ALA A 19 -11.95 0.45 27.58
CA ALA A 19 -10.75 -0.18 27.03
C ALA A 19 -11.03 -0.99 25.75
N ASN A 20 -12.25 -1.53 25.60
CA ASN A 20 -12.66 -2.25 24.39
C ASN A 20 -13.21 -1.34 23.29
N LEU A 21 -13.62 -0.10 23.58
CA LEU A 21 -14.02 0.87 22.53
C LEU A 21 -12.86 1.23 21.59
N PHE A 22 -11.62 1.14 22.06
CA PHE A 22 -10.41 1.46 21.30
C PHE A 22 -9.77 0.26 20.60
N LYS A 23 -10.47 -0.88 20.54
CA LYS A 23 -10.02 -2.10 19.86
C LYS A 23 -11.00 -2.53 18.78
N ALA A 24 -10.46 -2.99 17.65
CA ALA A 24 -11.26 -3.62 16.62
C ALA A 24 -11.86 -4.93 17.12
N SER A 25 -13.05 -5.25 16.62
CA SER A 25 -13.68 -6.52 16.93
C SER A 25 -12.84 -7.67 16.36
N SER A 26 -12.85 -8.83 17.02
CA SER A 26 -12.17 -10.02 16.49
C SER A 26 -12.71 -10.44 15.12
N SER A 27 -13.97 -10.11 14.81
CA SER A 27 -14.57 -10.36 13.50
C SER A 27 -13.94 -9.46 12.43
N ASP A 28 -13.76 -8.18 12.71
CA ASP A 28 -13.15 -7.22 11.79
C ASP A 28 -11.68 -7.56 11.52
N ILE A 29 -10.94 -7.94 12.56
CA ILE A 29 -9.55 -8.39 12.43
C ILE A 29 -9.48 -9.65 11.57
N ARG A 30 -10.35 -10.64 11.83
CA ARG A 30 -10.38 -11.90 11.05
C ARG A 30 -10.72 -11.63 9.58
N LYS A 31 -11.72 -10.77 9.32
CA LYS A 31 -12.10 -10.39 7.96
C LYS A 31 -10.94 -9.68 7.25
N GLY A 32 -10.35 -8.66 7.87
CA GLY A 32 -9.23 -7.93 7.27
C GLY A 32 -8.00 -8.80 7.03
N ASN A 33 -7.71 -9.75 7.92
CA ASN A 33 -6.64 -10.73 7.71
C ASN A 33 -6.89 -11.59 6.47
N GLU A 34 -8.13 -12.08 6.29
CA GLU A 34 -8.49 -12.92 5.15
C GLU A 34 -8.52 -12.10 3.85
N ASP A 35 -9.10 -10.91 3.85
CA ASP A 35 -9.17 -10.03 2.69
C ASP A 35 -7.75 -9.67 2.19
N LEU A 36 -6.84 -9.26 3.07
CA LEU A 36 -5.45 -8.99 2.70
C LEU A 36 -4.73 -10.23 2.20
N LYS A 37 -4.94 -11.38 2.84
CA LYS A 37 -4.36 -12.64 2.38
C LYS A 37 -4.81 -12.95 0.95
N GLN A 38 -6.10 -12.82 0.65
CA GLN A 38 -6.63 -13.05 -0.69
C GLN A 38 -6.12 -12.04 -1.71
N ILE A 39 -6.02 -10.75 -1.34
CA ILE A 39 -5.41 -9.73 -2.20
C ILE A 39 -3.97 -10.13 -2.56
N PHE A 40 -3.12 -10.42 -1.57
CA PHE A 40 -1.72 -10.76 -1.85
C PHE A 40 -1.56 -12.08 -2.64
N ILE A 41 -2.42 -13.07 -2.41
CA ILE A 41 -2.49 -14.27 -3.27
C ILE A 41 -2.83 -13.90 -4.72
N SER A 42 -3.81 -13.02 -4.93
CA SER A 42 -4.22 -12.60 -6.28
C SER A 42 -3.13 -11.84 -7.04
N LEU A 43 -2.23 -11.19 -6.30
CA LEU A 43 -1.05 -10.50 -6.80
C LEU A 43 0.17 -11.43 -7.00
N ASP A 44 -0.02 -12.76 -6.88
CA ASP A 44 1.02 -13.78 -6.95
C ASP A 44 2.12 -13.65 -5.87
N MET A 45 1.80 -12.99 -4.76
CA MET A 45 2.68 -12.78 -3.61
C MET A 45 2.09 -13.44 -2.35
N PRO A 46 1.91 -14.77 -2.30
CA PRO A 46 1.20 -15.42 -1.20
C PRO A 46 1.92 -15.18 0.15
N PRO A 47 1.23 -14.64 1.17
CA PRO A 47 1.85 -14.43 2.47
C PRO A 47 1.86 -15.72 3.30
N LYS A 48 2.85 -15.85 4.19
CA LYS A 48 2.87 -16.90 5.24
C LYS A 48 1.83 -16.63 6.32
N LYS A 49 1.61 -15.36 6.66
CA LYS A 49 0.72 -14.94 7.75
C LYS A 49 0.23 -13.52 7.54
N VAL A 50 -1.01 -13.24 7.92
CA VAL A 50 -1.55 -11.89 8.08
C VAL A 50 -2.10 -11.77 9.50
N GLU A 51 -1.75 -10.70 10.20
CA GLU A 51 -2.22 -10.43 11.56
C GLU A 51 -2.38 -8.94 11.85
N SER A 52 -3.20 -8.60 12.85
CA SER A 52 -3.33 -7.25 13.39
C SER A 52 -3.38 -7.36 14.92
N ASP A 53 -2.85 -6.36 15.60
CA ASP A 53 -2.97 -6.23 17.06
C ASP A 53 -4.33 -5.64 17.49
N GLY A 54 -5.15 -5.24 16.52
CA GLY A 54 -6.49 -4.70 16.73
C GLY A 54 -6.51 -3.29 17.34
N HIS A 55 -5.36 -2.63 17.46
CA HIS A 55 -5.28 -1.28 18.01
C HIS A 55 -5.51 -0.25 16.91
N TYR A 56 -6.48 0.65 17.14
CA TYR A 56 -6.69 1.79 16.26
C TYR A 56 -5.59 2.83 16.49
N GLU A 57 -4.91 3.27 15.42
CA GLU A 57 -3.84 4.27 15.55
C GLU A 57 -4.37 5.70 15.72
N PHE A 58 -5.53 6.04 15.14
CA PHE A 58 -6.06 7.40 15.08
C PHE A 58 -7.57 7.46 15.36
N GLU A 59 -8.07 8.66 15.68
CA GLU A 59 -9.50 8.96 15.93
C GLU A 59 -10.46 8.61 14.76
N GLY A 60 -9.92 8.13 13.63
CA GLY A 60 -10.66 7.67 12.45
C GLY A 60 -10.83 6.15 12.33
N GLY A 61 -10.37 5.33 13.28
CA GLY A 61 -10.65 3.89 13.31
C GLY A 61 -9.84 3.02 12.33
N GLY A 62 -8.65 3.46 11.93
CA GLY A 62 -7.78 2.67 11.06
C GLY A 62 -6.90 1.66 11.82
N LEU A 63 -6.67 0.50 11.19
CA LEU A 63 -5.89 -0.61 11.72
C LEU A 63 -4.64 -0.86 10.91
N ASN A 64 -3.61 -1.32 11.60
CA ASN A 64 -2.45 -1.91 10.98
C ASN A 64 -2.62 -3.41 10.83
N PHE A 65 -2.33 -3.90 9.64
CA PHE A 65 -2.12 -5.30 9.38
C PHE A 65 -0.64 -5.53 9.07
N TYR A 66 -0.16 -6.71 9.44
CA TYR A 66 1.20 -7.14 9.22
C TYR A 66 1.18 -8.38 8.35
N VAL A 67 1.61 -8.22 7.10
CA VAL A 67 1.66 -9.28 6.10
C VAL A 67 3.07 -9.84 6.07
N THR A 68 3.24 -11.07 6.52
CA THR A 68 4.54 -11.75 6.61
C THR A 68 4.74 -12.66 5.40
N PHE A 69 5.86 -12.49 4.70
CA PHE A 69 6.20 -13.26 3.50
C PHE A 69 7.31 -14.29 3.77
N SER A 70 7.46 -15.24 2.84
CA SER A 70 8.63 -16.11 2.78
C SER A 70 9.81 -15.36 2.16
N ASP A 71 11.04 -15.81 2.44
CA ASP A 71 12.22 -15.25 1.77
C ASP A 71 12.18 -15.49 0.25
N GLU A 72 11.57 -16.59 -0.18
CA GLU A 72 11.32 -16.88 -1.60
C GLU A 72 10.47 -15.79 -2.26
N VAL A 73 9.32 -15.45 -1.66
CA VAL A 73 8.41 -14.40 -2.18
C VAL A 73 9.08 -13.04 -2.14
N ILE A 74 9.80 -12.71 -1.06
CA ILE A 74 10.56 -11.45 -0.97
C ILE A 74 11.62 -11.37 -2.07
N ASN A 75 12.29 -12.48 -2.39
CA ASN A 75 13.34 -12.50 -3.39
C ASN A 75 12.82 -12.52 -4.83
N SER A 76 11.62 -13.06 -5.07
CA SER A 76 11.00 -13.07 -6.40
C SER A 76 10.30 -11.76 -6.75
N HIS A 77 9.97 -10.92 -5.76
CA HIS A 77 9.25 -9.66 -5.96
C HIS A 77 10.03 -8.43 -5.45
N PRO A 78 10.84 -7.79 -6.32
CA PRO A 78 11.58 -6.58 -5.98
C PRO A 78 10.70 -5.46 -5.40
N VAL A 79 9.42 -5.39 -5.79
CA VAL A 79 8.47 -4.40 -5.24
C VAL A 79 8.39 -4.47 -3.71
N LEU A 80 8.49 -5.66 -3.12
CA LEU A 80 8.44 -5.82 -1.67
C LEU A 80 9.70 -5.24 -1.03
N LYS A 81 10.88 -5.48 -1.60
CA LYS A 81 12.17 -5.01 -1.07
C LYS A 81 12.25 -3.48 -1.03
N GLU A 82 11.69 -2.84 -2.04
CA GLU A 82 11.69 -1.37 -2.19
C GLU A 82 10.49 -0.72 -1.45
N SER A 83 9.62 -1.52 -0.85
CA SER A 83 8.48 -1.01 -0.11
C SER A 83 8.94 -0.29 1.15
N PRO A 84 8.50 0.97 1.38
CA PRO A 84 8.89 1.72 2.57
C PRO A 84 8.32 1.13 3.87
N ASN A 85 7.31 0.26 3.76
CA ASN A 85 6.63 -0.36 4.90
C ASN A 85 7.12 -1.79 5.18
N LEU A 86 8.12 -2.30 4.43
CA LEU A 86 8.69 -3.61 4.68
C LEU A 86 9.75 -3.51 5.79
N THR A 87 9.52 -4.20 6.90
CA THR A 87 10.55 -4.46 7.91
C THR A 87 10.87 -5.94 7.93
N LYS A 88 12.12 -6.31 7.63
CA LYS A 88 12.54 -7.71 7.42
C LYS A 88 11.70 -8.36 6.31
N ASN A 89 10.83 -9.30 6.66
CA ASN A 89 9.91 -9.99 5.75
C ASN A 89 8.44 -9.63 6.02
N ARG A 90 8.18 -8.54 6.73
CA ARG A 90 6.85 -8.16 7.21
C ARG A 90 6.47 -6.76 6.71
N LEU A 91 5.48 -6.71 5.83
CA LEU A 91 4.92 -5.49 5.27
C LEU A 91 3.81 -4.97 6.21
N LYS A 92 3.93 -3.72 6.64
CA LYS A 92 2.86 -3.02 7.36
C LYS A 92 1.86 -2.46 6.33
N VAL A 93 0.58 -2.79 6.48
CA VAL A 93 -0.50 -2.26 5.64
C VAL A 93 -1.53 -1.56 6.53
N TYR A 94 -1.66 -0.25 6.37
CA TYR A 94 -2.65 0.55 7.10
C TYR A 94 -3.98 0.64 6.35
N VAL A 95 -5.08 0.35 7.03
CA VAL A 95 -6.44 0.30 6.49
C VAL A 95 -7.38 1.10 7.38
N LEU A 96 -8.07 2.10 6.83
CA LEU A 96 -8.99 2.97 7.58
C LEU A 96 -10.34 2.33 7.94
N GLN A 97 -10.83 1.40 7.12
CA GLN A 97 -12.10 0.70 7.34
C GLN A 97 -11.92 -0.78 6.97
N THR A 98 -12.05 -1.66 7.96
CA THR A 98 -11.91 -3.12 7.80
C THR A 98 -12.99 -3.76 6.92
N GLY A 99 -14.02 -2.99 6.54
CA GLY A 99 -15.16 -3.47 5.77
C GLY A 99 -14.85 -3.74 4.30
N ASP A 100 -13.96 -2.95 3.66
CA ASP A 100 -13.59 -3.08 2.25
C ASP A 100 -12.13 -2.63 2.03
N ILE A 101 -11.20 -3.57 2.16
CA ILE A 101 -9.78 -3.31 1.90
C ILE A 101 -9.58 -3.13 0.39
N SER A 102 -9.43 -1.89 -0.06
CA SER A 102 -9.21 -1.61 -1.48
C SER A 102 -7.80 -2.00 -1.96
N TYR A 103 -7.71 -2.50 -3.19
CA TYR A 103 -6.44 -2.75 -3.89
C TYR A 103 -5.59 -1.48 -3.98
N TYR A 104 -6.22 -0.32 -4.23
CA TYR A 104 -5.52 0.97 -4.20
C TYR A 104 -4.77 1.19 -2.89
N LYS A 105 -5.40 0.91 -1.74
CA LYS A 105 -4.75 1.09 -0.45
C LYS A 105 -3.62 0.09 -0.20
N VAL A 106 -3.74 -1.14 -0.73
CA VAL A 106 -2.64 -2.10 -0.71
C VAL A 106 -1.46 -1.58 -1.53
N GLY A 107 -1.71 -1.07 -2.75
CA GLY A 107 -0.68 -0.43 -3.58
C GLY A 107 0.02 0.75 -2.90
N ASP A 108 -0.73 1.62 -2.24
CA ASP A 108 -0.22 2.79 -1.49
C ASP A 108 0.76 2.42 -0.36
N ASN A 109 0.53 1.27 0.29
CA ASN A 109 1.45 0.75 1.31
C ASN A 109 2.59 -0.08 0.70
N LEU A 110 2.39 -0.64 -0.50
CA LEU A 110 3.34 -1.52 -1.18
C LEU A 110 4.42 -0.74 -1.93
N PHE A 111 4.04 0.27 -2.72
CA PHE A 111 4.99 0.97 -3.60
C PHE A 111 5.83 2.02 -2.88
N ASN A 112 7.10 2.12 -3.28
CA ASN A 112 7.94 3.28 -2.99
C ASN A 112 7.30 4.55 -3.57
N HIS A 113 7.05 5.54 -2.72
CA HIS A 113 6.38 6.78 -3.10
C HIS A 113 7.21 7.64 -4.07
N GLY A 114 8.55 7.58 -3.97
CA GLY A 114 9.45 8.29 -4.88
C GLY A 114 9.33 7.76 -6.31
N LEU A 115 9.37 6.44 -6.47
CA LEU A 115 9.18 5.82 -7.78
C LEU A 115 7.77 6.03 -8.32
N LEU A 116 6.74 5.96 -7.47
CA LEU A 116 5.38 6.22 -7.91
C LEU A 116 5.23 7.66 -8.45
N GLN A 117 5.74 8.66 -7.73
CA GLN A 117 5.72 10.06 -8.18
C GLN A 117 6.52 10.28 -9.46
N PHE A 118 7.69 9.63 -9.57
CA PHE A 118 8.50 9.65 -10.77
C PHE A 118 7.73 9.10 -11.97
N LEU A 119 7.15 7.91 -11.85
CA LEU A 119 6.36 7.29 -12.92
C LEU A 119 5.13 8.11 -13.29
N GLU A 120 4.44 8.72 -12.31
CA GLU A 120 3.33 9.62 -12.61
C GLU A 120 3.77 10.85 -13.42
N LYS A 121 4.94 11.42 -13.09
CA LYS A 121 5.50 12.56 -13.82
C LYS A 121 5.87 12.18 -15.25
N GLU A 122 6.57 11.07 -15.45
CA GLU A 122 6.93 10.59 -16.79
C GLU A 122 5.71 10.20 -17.61
N SER A 123 4.69 9.60 -16.96
CA SER A 123 3.38 9.35 -17.57
C SER A 123 2.70 10.65 -18.01
N ARG A 124 2.72 11.69 -17.18
CA ARG A 124 2.18 13.02 -17.56
C ARG A 124 2.88 13.59 -18.77
N ASN A 125 4.21 13.55 -18.78
CA ASN A 125 5.03 14.04 -19.91
C ASN A 125 4.67 13.29 -21.19
N TYR A 126 4.65 11.95 -21.15
CA TYR A 126 4.28 11.11 -22.28
C TYR A 126 2.87 11.42 -22.80
N LEU A 127 1.87 11.50 -21.93
CA LEU A 127 0.50 11.81 -22.32
C LEU A 127 0.41 13.18 -23.01
N GLN A 128 1.14 14.18 -22.51
CA GLN A 128 1.23 15.50 -23.14
C GLN A 128 1.89 15.46 -24.53
N GLU A 129 2.98 14.70 -24.69
CA GLU A 129 3.67 14.51 -25.96
C GLU A 129 2.74 13.94 -27.04
N ILE A 130 1.86 13.00 -26.68
CA ILE A 130 0.87 12.41 -27.60
C ILE A 130 -0.43 13.23 -27.70
N GLY A 131 -0.46 14.45 -27.15
CA GLY A 131 -1.57 15.40 -27.27
C GLY A 131 -2.71 15.21 -26.26
N LYS A 132 -2.60 14.26 -25.32
CA LYS A 132 -3.54 14.16 -24.18
C LYS A 132 -3.20 15.23 -23.14
N LYS A 133 -4.19 15.86 -22.54
CA LYS A 133 -3.99 16.91 -21.51
C LYS A 133 -4.42 16.39 -20.14
N PRO A 134 -3.54 15.68 -19.40
CA PRO A 134 -3.91 15.20 -18.09
C PRO A 134 -4.10 16.36 -17.11
N ASN A 135 -5.10 16.27 -16.23
CA ASN A 135 -5.31 17.27 -15.20
C ASN A 135 -4.15 17.18 -14.17
N PRO A 136 -3.43 18.28 -13.91
CA PRO A 136 -2.31 18.27 -12.96
C PRO A 136 -2.73 17.97 -11.52
N ASN A 137 -4.00 18.17 -11.18
CA ASN A 137 -4.54 17.97 -9.84
C ASN A 137 -4.98 16.52 -9.57
N TYR A 138 -4.91 15.62 -10.56
CA TYR A 138 -5.32 14.22 -10.41
C TYR A 138 -4.15 13.26 -10.63
N SER A 139 -4.17 12.15 -9.86
CA SER A 139 -3.26 11.02 -10.05
C SER A 139 -3.62 10.25 -11.31
N ILE A 140 -2.60 9.79 -12.04
CA ILE A 140 -2.70 9.02 -13.29
C ILE A 140 -2.46 7.53 -13.05
N LEU A 141 -1.76 7.17 -11.97
CA LEU A 141 -1.52 5.78 -11.61
C LEU A 141 -2.56 5.34 -10.57
N TYR A 142 -3.80 5.13 -11.04
CA TYR A 142 -4.93 4.75 -10.18
C TYR A 142 -5.35 3.29 -10.36
N TRP A 143 -4.52 2.37 -9.85
CA TRP A 143 -4.74 0.93 -9.93
C TRP A 143 -5.67 0.44 -8.81
N LYS A 144 -6.98 0.58 -9.04
CA LYS A 144 -8.02 0.47 -8.00
C LYS A 144 -8.58 -0.93 -7.78
N ASP A 145 -8.38 -1.83 -8.73
CA ASP A 145 -8.93 -3.18 -8.73
C ASP A 145 -7.81 -4.21 -8.86
N GLN A 146 -8.17 -5.49 -8.71
CA GLN A 146 -7.23 -6.60 -8.73
C GLN A 146 -6.39 -6.63 -10.02
N GLU A 147 -7.04 -6.47 -11.17
CA GLU A 147 -6.38 -6.62 -12.47
C GLU A 147 -5.40 -5.49 -12.72
N SER A 148 -5.84 -4.24 -12.50
CA SER A 148 -5.00 -3.06 -12.65
C SER A 148 -3.83 -3.07 -11.67
N LEU A 149 -4.03 -3.45 -10.40
CA LEU A 149 -2.93 -3.52 -9.44
C LEU A 149 -1.94 -4.63 -9.79
N LYS A 150 -2.42 -5.81 -10.20
CA LYS A 150 -1.54 -6.91 -10.61
C LYS A 150 -0.65 -6.53 -11.79
N LYS A 151 -1.24 -5.92 -12.82
CA LYS A 151 -0.48 -5.37 -13.96
C LYS A 151 0.47 -4.27 -13.49
N GLY A 152 -0.02 -3.35 -12.65
CA GLY A 152 0.75 -2.26 -12.07
C GLY A 152 2.00 -2.73 -11.32
N VAL A 153 1.89 -3.79 -10.50
CA VAL A 153 3.04 -4.43 -9.83
C VAL A 153 4.08 -4.89 -10.86
N ALA A 154 3.68 -5.59 -11.92
CA ALA A 154 4.61 -6.07 -12.94
C ALA A 154 5.34 -4.91 -13.67
N PHE A 155 4.62 -3.84 -14.01
CA PHE A 155 5.23 -2.65 -14.63
C PHE A 155 6.14 -1.90 -13.65
N TYR A 156 5.74 -1.82 -12.38
CA TYR A 156 6.54 -1.22 -11.33
C TYR A 156 7.86 -1.97 -11.12
N GLU A 157 7.83 -3.31 -11.10
CA GLU A 157 9.03 -4.13 -10.99
C GLU A 157 9.95 -3.99 -12.20
N LYS A 158 9.40 -3.86 -13.42
CA LYS A 158 10.20 -3.48 -14.59
C LYS A 158 10.85 -2.11 -14.40
N ALA A 159 10.11 -1.11 -13.91
CA ALA A 159 10.64 0.23 -13.66
C ALA A 159 11.82 0.23 -12.68
N LEU A 160 11.75 -0.58 -11.63
CA LEU A 160 12.87 -0.76 -10.67
C LEU A 160 14.18 -1.19 -11.34
N THR A 161 14.12 -1.90 -12.47
CA THR A 161 15.33 -2.28 -13.21
C THR A 161 15.95 -1.10 -13.95
N LEU A 162 15.17 -0.08 -14.29
CA LEU A 162 15.53 1.05 -15.15
C LEU A 162 15.97 2.29 -14.39
N VAL A 163 15.75 2.34 -13.08
CA VAL A 163 16.01 3.50 -12.24
C VAL A 163 16.94 3.17 -11.08
N ASP A 164 17.59 4.19 -10.56
CA ASP A 164 18.25 4.20 -9.26
C ASP A 164 17.37 4.97 -8.27
N ILE A 165 17.23 4.42 -7.05
CA ILE A 165 16.50 5.03 -5.95
C ILE A 165 17.51 5.45 -4.89
N GLN A 166 17.52 6.73 -4.57
CA GLN A 166 18.29 7.27 -3.46
C GLN A 166 17.36 7.40 -2.24
N ASP A 167 17.66 6.60 -1.22
CA ASP A 167 16.99 6.64 0.08
C ASP A 167 17.18 7.99 0.77
N ASN A 168 16.07 8.68 1.04
CA ASN A 168 16.02 9.97 1.71
C ASN A 168 15.34 9.89 3.08
N SER A 169 15.17 8.68 3.62
CA SER A 169 14.54 8.44 4.92
C SER A 169 15.20 9.21 6.07
N ALA A 170 16.52 9.38 6.04
CA ALA A 170 17.29 10.12 7.05
C ALA A 170 16.88 11.60 7.16
N ILE A 171 16.36 12.19 6.08
CA ILE A 171 15.90 13.59 6.02
C ILE A 171 14.37 13.70 5.92
N LYS A 172 13.63 12.62 6.17
CA LYS A 172 12.16 12.53 6.10
C LYS A 172 11.58 13.03 4.78
N HIS A 173 12.33 12.90 3.70
CA HIS A 173 11.88 13.25 2.36
C HIS A 173 11.56 11.99 1.57
N ILE A 174 10.80 12.18 0.49
CA ILE A 174 10.51 11.14 -0.48
C ILE A 174 11.80 10.77 -1.21
N ASP A 175 11.97 9.48 -1.48
CA ASP A 175 13.14 8.97 -2.18
C ASP A 175 13.27 9.61 -3.56
N THR A 176 14.50 9.92 -3.92
CA THR A 176 14.80 10.52 -5.23
C THR A 176 15.03 9.40 -6.23
N VAL A 177 14.38 9.51 -7.39
CA VAL A 177 14.48 8.51 -8.46
C VAL A 177 15.11 9.14 -9.68
N THR A 178 16.14 8.48 -10.20
CA THR A 178 16.83 8.87 -11.42
C THR A 178 16.89 7.70 -12.39
N VAL A 179 16.73 7.98 -13.69
CA VAL A 179 16.89 6.94 -14.72
C VAL A 179 18.35 6.52 -14.79
N LYS A 180 18.60 5.22 -14.86
CA LYS A 180 19.95 4.69 -15.09
C LYS A 180 20.47 5.18 -16.44
N PRO A 181 21.76 5.53 -16.56
CA PRO A 181 22.34 5.97 -17.83
C PRO A 181 22.07 4.95 -18.97
N GLY A 182 21.50 5.43 -20.08
CA GLY A 182 21.20 4.61 -21.26
C GLY A 182 19.87 3.84 -21.19
N LYS A 183 19.07 4.01 -20.13
CA LYS A 183 17.75 3.38 -19.96
C LYS A 183 16.57 4.29 -20.29
N GLU A 184 16.82 5.50 -20.79
CA GLU A 184 15.80 6.52 -21.04
C GLU A 184 14.78 6.05 -22.09
N ALA A 185 15.25 5.40 -23.17
CA ALA A 185 14.37 4.86 -24.21
C ALA A 185 13.52 3.68 -23.70
N GLU A 186 14.13 2.79 -22.89
CA GLU A 186 13.42 1.66 -22.28
C GLU A 186 12.35 2.14 -21.29
N LEU A 187 12.65 3.18 -20.51
CA LEU A 187 11.65 3.79 -19.62
C LEU A 187 10.51 4.42 -20.42
N LYS A 188 10.80 5.16 -21.49
CA LYS A 188 9.77 5.74 -22.35
C LYS A 188 8.89 4.65 -22.96
N GLN A 189 9.48 3.55 -23.42
CA GLN A 189 8.76 2.39 -23.91
C GLN A 189 7.88 1.76 -22.82
N LEU A 190 8.38 1.65 -21.59
CA LEU A 190 7.60 1.13 -20.47
C LEU A 190 6.34 1.98 -20.22
N ILE A 191 6.45 3.31 -20.24
CA ILE A 191 5.32 4.23 -20.05
C ILE A 191 4.29 4.09 -21.19
N GLN A 192 4.75 3.87 -22.44
CA GLN A 192 3.86 3.59 -23.58
C GLN A 192 3.07 2.29 -23.37
N GLU A 193 3.77 1.21 -23.00
CA GLU A 193 3.14 -0.07 -22.70
C GLU A 193 2.15 0.03 -21.54
N MET A 194 2.41 0.89 -20.54
CA MET A 194 1.48 1.17 -19.46
C MET A 194 0.20 1.87 -19.96
N ASP A 195 0.29 2.82 -20.89
CA ASP A 195 -0.88 3.47 -21.50
C ASP A 195 -1.70 2.46 -22.32
N GLU A 196 -1.03 1.66 -23.15
CA GLU A 196 -1.64 0.60 -23.97
C GLU A 196 -2.33 -0.47 -23.10
N ALA A 197 -1.75 -0.79 -21.95
CA ALA A 197 -2.33 -1.70 -20.98
C ALA A 197 -3.48 -1.08 -20.15
N GLY A 198 -3.81 0.20 -20.37
CA GLY A 198 -4.88 0.91 -19.67
C GLY A 198 -4.54 1.29 -18.24
N LEU A 199 -3.25 1.41 -17.90
CA LEU A 199 -2.78 1.71 -16.54
C LEU A 199 -2.60 3.20 -16.25
N LEU A 200 -2.68 4.05 -17.28
CA LEU A 200 -2.62 5.50 -17.15
C LEU A 200 -4.03 6.09 -17.12
N THR A 201 -4.66 6.06 -15.95
CA THR A 201 -6.05 6.49 -15.74
C THR A 201 -6.17 7.56 -14.66
N GLN A 202 -6.90 8.65 -14.96
CA GLN A 202 -7.15 9.70 -13.97
C GLN A 202 -8.15 9.25 -12.91
N LYS A 203 -7.83 9.51 -11.63
CA LYS A 203 -8.68 9.14 -10.49
C LYS A 203 -10.05 9.86 -10.45
N TYR A 204 -10.21 10.99 -11.13
CA TYR A 204 -11.48 11.73 -11.24
C TYR A 204 -11.53 12.46 -12.59
N LYS A 205 -12.68 12.44 -13.26
CA LYS A 205 -12.95 13.23 -14.48
C LYS A 205 -13.81 14.42 -14.11
#